data_AF-A0A8X6GU20-F1
#
_entry.id   AF-A0A8X6GU20-F1
#
_cell.length_a   1.000
_cell.length_b   1.000
_cell.length_c   1.000
_cell.angle_alpha   90.00
_cell.angle_beta   90.00
_cell.angle_gamma   90.00
#
_symmetry.space_group_name_H-M   'P 1'
#
loop_
_entity.id
_entity.type
_entity.pdbx_description
1 polymer ?
#
loop_
_entity_poly.entity_id
_entity_poly.type
_entity_poly.pdbx_seq_one_letter_code
_entity_poly.pdbx_strand_id
1 'polypeptide(L)'
;MYGIVKYQELAKVYCLVLCILISLAHSAKITKSDFKLVCYYANWSIYRPGHAKFTPENINPFLCTHLIYAFAGMNKNYELKPFDSYNDIQLGNYQKFTNLKTYNPKLKVMIAIGGWNEGSKRFSKMVESSSDRQRFVRSAVSFLRKHGFDGLDLDWEYPGFRDGGQDDDNKVTPNWSR
;
A
#
# COMPACT_ATOMS: atom_id res chain seq x y z
N MET A 1 -0.13 35.70 -61.73
CA MET A 1 1.08 35.27 -60.98
C MET A 1 1.13 35.79 -59.54
N TYR A 2 0.74 37.04 -59.26
CA TYR A 2 0.78 37.65 -57.92
C TYR A 2 -0.13 36.98 -56.85
N GLY A 3 -1.30 36.47 -57.23
CA GLY A 3 -2.27 35.86 -56.30
C GLY A 3 -1.85 34.48 -55.75
N ILE A 4 -1.11 33.70 -56.54
CA ILE A 4 -0.62 32.36 -56.15
C ILE A 4 0.45 32.49 -55.07
N VAL A 5 1.34 33.49 -55.20
CA VAL A 5 2.39 33.76 -54.21
C VAL A 5 1.79 34.20 -52.87
N LYS A 6 0.80 35.09 -52.87
CA LYS A 6 0.09 35.48 -51.63
C LYS A 6 -0.61 34.31 -50.94
N TYR A 7 -1.20 33.39 -51.69
CA TYR A 7 -1.85 32.21 -51.13
C TYR A 7 -0.84 31.25 -50.48
N GLN A 8 0.32 31.05 -51.11
CA GLN A 8 1.41 30.25 -50.54
C GLN A 8 1.96 30.86 -49.25
N GLU A 9 2.11 32.19 -49.18
CA GLU A 9 2.56 32.87 -47.96
C GLU A 9 1.51 32.79 -46.84
N LEU A 10 0.21 32.96 -47.15
CA LEU A 10 -0.87 32.77 -46.20
C LEU A 10 -0.92 31.34 -45.67
N ALA A 11 -0.81 30.33 -46.54
CA ALA A 11 -0.83 28.92 -46.15
C ALA A 11 0.35 28.57 -45.22
N LYS A 12 1.55 29.13 -45.46
CA LYS A 12 2.71 28.97 -44.56
C LYS A 12 2.45 29.57 -43.19
N VAL A 13 1.87 30.78 -43.12
CA VAL A 13 1.55 31.44 -41.85
C VAL A 13 0.51 30.64 -41.06
N TYR A 14 -0.56 30.15 -41.71
CA TYR A 14 -1.55 29.29 -41.06
C TYR A 14 -0.94 27.99 -40.53
N CYS A 15 -0.07 27.35 -41.31
CA CYS A 15 0.61 26.12 -40.89
C CYS A 15 1.53 26.38 -39.69
N LEU A 16 2.28 27.49 -39.70
CA LEU A 16 3.17 27.88 -38.60
C LEU A 16 2.39 28.16 -37.31
N VAL A 17 1.27 28.90 -37.41
CA VAL A 17 0.39 29.19 -36.27
C VAL A 17 -0.24 27.91 -35.72
N LEU A 18 -0.70 27.00 -36.59
CA LEU A 18 -1.25 25.71 -36.18
C LEU A 18 -0.20 24.85 -35.47
N CYS A 19 1.03 24.80 -36.01
CA CYS A 19 2.15 24.09 -35.39
C CYS A 19 2.51 24.67 -34.02
N ILE A 20 2.54 26.00 -33.87
CA ILE A 20 2.81 26.66 -32.58
C ILE A 20 1.71 26.34 -31.56
N LEU A 21 0.43 26.37 -31.96
CA LEU A 21 -0.69 26.01 -31.09
C LEU A 21 -0.64 24.54 -30.65
N ILE A 22 -0.28 23.62 -31.55
CA ILE A 22 -0.11 22.19 -31.24
C ILE A 22 1.10 21.98 -30.29
N SER A 23 2.18 22.74 -30.49
CA SER A 23 3.40 22.69 -29.66
C SER A 23 3.16 23.22 -28.24
N LEU A 24 2.37 24.30 -28.11
CA LEU A 24 1.94 24.86 -26.83
C LEU A 24 0.98 23.91 -26.10
N ALA A 25 0.10 23.20 -26.81
CA ALA A 25 -0.75 22.16 -26.23
C ALA A 25 0.05 20.93 -25.71
N HIS A 26 1.23 20.66 -26.26
CA HIS A 26 2.12 19.58 -25.81
C HIS A 26 3.05 19.97 -24.64
N SER A 27 3.24 21.26 -24.36
CA SER A 27 4.26 21.74 -23.43
C SER A 27 3.80 21.93 -21.97
N ALA A 28 2.66 21.38 -21.56
CA ALA A 28 2.22 21.46 -20.17
C ALA A 28 1.73 20.13 -19.59
N LYS A 29 2.42 19.01 -19.89
CA LYS A 29 2.39 17.88 -18.95
C LYS A 29 3.42 18.14 -17.85
N ILE A 30 3.03 18.97 -16.88
CA ILE A 30 3.70 18.95 -15.57
C ILE A 30 3.54 17.52 -15.05
N THR A 31 4.62 16.74 -15.06
CA THR A 31 4.65 15.46 -14.37
C THR A 31 4.52 15.76 -12.89
N LYS A 32 3.28 15.77 -12.39
CA LYS A 32 3.00 15.84 -10.96
C LYS A 32 3.76 14.66 -10.34
N SER A 33 4.79 14.95 -9.55
CA SER A 33 5.49 13.90 -8.79
C SER A 33 4.45 13.13 -8.00
N ASP A 34 4.37 11.82 -8.22
CA ASP A 34 3.39 10.92 -7.61
C ASP A 34 3.87 10.46 -6.23
N PHE A 35 4.24 11.44 -5.38
CA PHE A 35 4.69 11.18 -4.02
C PHE A 35 3.61 10.42 -3.25
N LYS A 36 4.02 9.33 -2.59
CA LYS A 36 3.14 8.55 -1.74
C LYS A 36 3.35 8.96 -0.29
N LEU A 37 2.31 9.53 0.32
CA LEU A 37 2.23 9.61 1.78
C LEU A 37 1.54 8.36 2.30
N VAL A 38 2.29 7.51 3.02
CA VAL A 38 1.85 6.23 3.55
C VAL A 38 1.72 6.34 5.06
N CYS A 39 0.52 6.12 5.59
CA CYS A 39 0.21 6.32 7.00
C CYS A 39 -0.22 5.00 7.64
N TYR A 40 0.49 4.59 8.69
CA TYR A 40 0.12 3.45 9.51
C TYR A 40 -0.93 3.83 10.55
N TYR A 41 -1.96 3.00 10.68
CA TYR A 41 -2.98 3.08 11.71
C TYR A 41 -2.81 1.89 12.66
N ALA A 42 -2.44 2.18 13.90
CA ALA A 42 -2.31 1.19 14.97
C ALA A 42 -3.70 0.78 15.50
N ASN A 43 -4.17 -0.42 15.18
CA ASN A 43 -5.54 -0.82 15.51
C ASN A 43 -5.86 -0.82 17.02
N TRP A 44 -4.84 -0.98 17.87
CA TRP A 44 -4.95 -0.92 19.32
C TRP A 44 -5.17 0.50 19.87
N SER A 45 -5.08 1.54 19.04
CA SER A 45 -5.35 2.93 19.49
C SER A 45 -6.80 3.15 19.93
N ILE A 46 -7.73 2.25 19.56
CA ILE A 46 -9.10 2.25 20.06
C ILE A 46 -9.19 2.08 21.59
N TYR A 47 -8.19 1.43 22.19
CA TYR A 47 -8.17 1.12 23.62
C TYR A 47 -7.50 2.20 24.48
N ARG A 48 -6.96 3.25 23.86
CA ARG A 48 -6.41 4.39 24.60
C ARG A 48 -7.53 5.14 25.33
N PRO A 49 -7.28 5.65 26.55
CA PRO A 49 -8.29 6.36 27.31
C PRO A 49 -8.53 7.80 26.78
N GLY A 50 -9.74 8.31 27.01
CA GLY A 50 -10.09 9.71 26.78
C GLY A 50 -9.81 10.20 25.36
N HIS A 51 -9.22 11.41 25.25
CA HIS A 51 -8.91 12.04 23.96
C HIS A 51 -7.82 11.33 23.15
N ALA A 52 -7.09 10.38 23.75
CA ALA A 52 -6.09 9.59 23.03
C ALA A 52 -6.71 8.39 22.29
N LYS A 53 -7.99 8.08 22.53
CA LYS A 53 -8.73 7.08 21.76
C LYS A 53 -8.79 7.50 20.29
N PHE A 54 -8.33 6.61 19.41
CA PHE A 54 -8.30 6.88 17.98
C PHE A 54 -8.82 5.66 17.22
N THR A 55 -9.84 5.86 16.40
CA THR A 55 -10.53 4.82 15.60
C THR A 55 -10.50 5.20 14.12
N PRO A 56 -10.92 4.32 13.18
CA PRO A 56 -10.94 4.65 11.76
C PRO A 56 -11.75 5.91 11.44
N GLU A 57 -12.80 6.20 12.21
CA GLU A 57 -13.65 7.38 12.06
C GLU A 57 -12.92 8.70 12.39
N ASN A 58 -11.79 8.65 13.10
CA ASN A 58 -10.97 9.84 13.38
C ASN A 58 -9.99 10.17 12.24
N ILE A 59 -9.85 9.29 11.24
CA ILE A 59 -8.91 9.48 10.14
C ILE A 59 -9.50 10.44 9.12
N ASN A 60 -8.73 11.47 8.75
CA ASN A 60 -9.03 12.27 7.56
C ASN A 60 -8.45 11.57 6.31
N PRO A 61 -9.28 11.01 5.41
CA PRO A 61 -8.83 10.19 4.30
C PRO A 61 -8.16 10.97 3.16
N PHE A 62 -8.10 12.30 3.26
CA PHE A 62 -7.46 13.17 2.26
C PHE A 62 -6.02 13.56 2.60
N LEU A 63 -5.56 13.27 3.82
CA LEU A 63 -4.19 13.60 4.23
C LEU A 63 -3.17 12.62 3.69
N CYS A 64 -3.54 11.33 3.57
CA CYS A 64 -2.65 10.25 3.12
C CYS A 64 -3.06 9.75 1.72
N THR A 65 -2.09 9.22 0.99
CA THR A 65 -2.35 8.52 -0.29
C THR A 65 -2.60 7.03 -0.07
N HIS A 66 -1.95 6.46 0.96
CA HIS A 66 -2.07 5.08 1.36
C HIS A 66 -2.29 5.03 2.88
N LEU A 67 -3.28 4.26 3.32
CA LEU A 67 -3.45 3.89 4.72
C LEU A 67 -3.13 2.42 4.90
N ILE A 68 -2.40 2.08 5.97
CA ILE A 68 -2.06 0.70 6.32
C ILE A 68 -2.66 0.38 7.69
N TYR A 69 -3.55 -0.60 7.74
CA TYR A 69 -4.10 -1.12 9.00
C TYR A 69 -3.08 -2.05 9.66
N ALA A 70 -2.61 -1.70 10.83
CA ALA A 70 -1.64 -2.48 11.60
C ALA A 70 -2.35 -3.12 12.80
N PHE A 71 -2.48 -4.45 12.91
CA PHE A 71 -1.98 -5.50 12.01
C PHE A 71 -3.03 -6.61 11.82
N ALA A 72 -2.84 -7.44 10.80
CA ALA A 72 -3.33 -8.81 10.75
C ALA A 72 -2.30 -9.76 11.40
N GLY A 73 -2.74 -10.96 11.77
CA GLY A 73 -1.88 -12.01 12.31
C GLY A 73 -1.81 -13.25 11.42
N MET A 74 -0.98 -14.21 11.82
CA MET A 74 -0.85 -15.51 11.16
C MET A 74 -1.39 -16.64 12.05
N ASN A 75 -2.20 -17.54 11.51
CA ASN A 75 -2.65 -18.73 12.23
C ASN A 75 -1.60 -19.85 12.20
N LYS A 76 -1.86 -20.97 12.89
CA LYS A 76 -0.94 -22.12 12.95
C LYS A 76 -0.75 -22.84 11.60
N ASN A 77 -1.68 -22.63 10.67
CA ASN A 77 -1.62 -23.15 9.31
C ASN A 77 -0.98 -22.15 8.34
N TYR A 78 -0.34 -21.08 8.82
CA TYR A 78 0.25 -20.03 7.98
C TYR A 78 -0.75 -19.25 7.13
N GLU A 79 -2.00 -19.15 7.58
CA GLU A 79 -3.02 -18.36 6.90
C GLU A 79 -3.22 -17.01 7.59
N LEU A 80 -3.50 -15.98 6.79
CA LEU A 80 -3.81 -14.64 7.27
C LEU A 80 -5.12 -14.64 8.08
N LYS A 81 -5.11 -14.00 9.25
CA LYS A 81 -6.27 -13.90 10.15
C LYS A 81 -6.36 -12.52 10.79
N PRO A 82 -7.52 -12.14 11.36
CA PRO A 82 -7.60 -10.97 12.22
C PRO A 82 -6.64 -11.11 13.41
N PHE A 83 -6.00 -10.01 13.79
CA PHE A 83 -5.13 -9.99 14.97
C PHE A 83 -5.98 -9.90 16.24
N ASP A 84 -6.96 -9.00 16.23
CA ASP A 84 -7.94 -8.81 17.30
C ASP A 84 -9.36 -8.93 16.71
N SER A 85 -9.92 -10.14 16.73
CA SER A 85 -11.24 -10.39 16.15
C SER A 85 -12.36 -9.56 16.78
N TYR A 86 -12.23 -9.13 18.05
CA TYR A 86 -13.24 -8.27 18.66
C TYR A 86 -13.21 -6.88 18.03
N ASN A 87 -12.02 -6.27 17.96
CA ASN A 87 -11.84 -4.95 17.35
C ASN A 87 -12.09 -4.97 15.82
N ASP A 88 -11.44 -5.90 15.14
CA ASP A 88 -11.31 -5.92 13.69
C ASP A 88 -12.64 -6.34 13.03
N ILE A 89 -13.33 -7.34 13.62
CA ILE A 89 -14.55 -7.96 13.06
C ILE A 89 -15.79 -7.56 13.84
N GLN A 90 -15.86 -7.78 15.16
CA GLN A 90 -17.11 -7.56 15.92
C GLN A 90 -17.48 -6.08 16.02
N LEU A 91 -16.49 -5.20 16.23
CA LEU A 91 -16.68 -3.74 16.17
C LEU A 91 -16.64 -3.17 14.74
N GLY A 92 -16.35 -4.02 13.75
CA GLY A 92 -16.38 -3.67 12.33
C GLY A 92 -15.26 -2.75 11.86
N ASN A 93 -14.13 -2.65 12.58
CA ASN A 93 -13.11 -1.66 12.24
C ASN A 93 -12.36 -1.93 10.94
N TYR A 94 -12.28 -3.18 10.46
CA TYR A 94 -11.83 -3.42 9.08
C TYR A 94 -12.76 -2.76 8.06
N GLN A 95 -14.07 -2.95 8.19
CA GLN A 95 -15.03 -2.38 7.26
C GLN A 95 -15.03 -0.85 7.33
N LYS A 96 -15.00 -0.26 8.53
CA LYS A 96 -14.94 1.20 8.70
C LYS A 96 -13.68 1.79 8.06
N PHE A 97 -12.54 1.12 8.24
CA PHE A 97 -11.27 1.56 7.68
C PHE A 97 -11.23 1.45 6.14
N THR A 98 -11.69 0.33 5.56
CA THR A 98 -11.73 0.17 4.10
C THR A 98 -12.78 1.06 3.44
N ASN A 99 -13.86 1.39 4.15
CA ASN A 99 -14.89 2.34 3.70
C ASN A 99 -14.39 3.80 3.66
N LEU A 100 -13.21 4.14 4.18
CA LEU A 100 -12.62 5.48 4.01
C LEU A 100 -12.46 5.85 2.52
N LYS A 101 -12.36 4.86 1.63
CA LYS A 101 -12.34 5.04 0.17
C LYS A 101 -13.64 5.57 -0.40
N THR A 102 -14.76 5.46 0.32
CA THR A 102 -16.03 6.06 -0.11
C THR A 102 -15.98 7.59 -0.06
N TYR A 103 -15.20 8.16 0.87
CA TYR A 103 -14.94 9.60 0.94
C TYR A 103 -13.84 10.05 -0.02
N ASN A 104 -12.76 9.26 -0.14
CA ASN A 104 -11.67 9.53 -1.08
C ASN A 104 -11.43 8.32 -2.00
N PRO A 105 -12.05 8.26 -3.20
CA PRO A 105 -11.89 7.14 -4.13
C PRO A 105 -10.47 6.94 -4.67
N LYS A 106 -9.57 7.92 -4.49
CA LYS A 106 -8.15 7.81 -4.88
C LYS A 106 -7.30 7.17 -3.79
N LEU A 107 -7.81 7.07 -2.56
CA LEU A 107 -7.09 6.48 -1.44
C LEU A 107 -6.88 4.98 -1.65
N LYS A 108 -5.68 4.50 -1.31
CA LYS A 108 -5.40 3.07 -1.18
C LYS A 108 -5.43 2.66 0.28
N VAL A 109 -6.13 1.58 0.59
CA VAL A 109 -6.28 1.07 1.94
C VAL A 109 -5.77 -0.36 1.99
N MET A 110 -4.68 -0.57 2.72
CA MET A 110 -3.95 -1.82 2.82
C MET A 110 -3.99 -2.35 4.26
N ILE A 111 -3.58 -3.59 4.44
CA ILE A 111 -3.38 -4.20 5.77
C ILE A 111 -1.96 -4.73 5.88
N ALA A 112 -1.30 -4.46 7.00
CA ALA A 112 0.00 -5.03 7.32
C ALA A 112 -0.15 -6.36 8.06
N ILE A 113 0.73 -7.31 7.79
CA ILE A 113 0.92 -8.51 8.62
C ILE A 113 2.33 -8.49 9.22
N GLY A 114 2.42 -8.77 10.51
CA GLY A 114 3.70 -8.87 11.22
C GLY A 114 3.79 -7.87 12.36
N GLY A 115 4.83 -7.04 12.31
CA GLY A 115 5.21 -6.14 13.38
C GLY A 115 5.87 -6.87 14.55
N TRP A 116 6.48 -6.10 15.45
CA TRP A 116 7.32 -6.59 16.54
C TRP A 116 6.73 -7.76 17.35
N ASN A 117 5.44 -7.67 17.70
CA ASN A 117 4.75 -8.63 18.57
C ASN A 117 4.41 -9.96 17.90
N GLU A 118 4.36 -10.01 16.57
CA GLU A 118 4.07 -11.25 15.83
C GLU A 118 5.28 -12.20 15.83
N GLY A 119 6.48 -11.67 16.09
CA GLY A 119 7.73 -12.43 16.12
C GLY A 119 8.20 -12.84 14.73
N SER A 120 9.25 -13.66 14.68
CA SER A 120 9.92 -14.05 13.44
C SER A 120 9.75 -15.54 13.12
N LYS A 121 9.56 -16.40 14.14
CA LYS A 121 9.49 -17.86 14.00
C LYS A 121 8.45 -18.37 13.01
N ARG A 122 7.21 -17.85 13.07
CA ARG A 122 6.13 -18.31 12.16
C ARG A 122 6.40 -17.91 10.72
N PHE A 123 6.93 -16.71 10.48
CA PHE A 123 7.32 -16.27 9.15
C PHE A 123 8.43 -17.14 8.58
N SER A 124 9.49 -17.39 9.36
CA SER A 124 10.59 -18.29 8.97
C SER A 124 10.06 -19.66 8.53
N LYS A 125 9.22 -20.28 9.37
CA LYS A 125 8.64 -21.59 9.09
C LYS A 125 7.70 -21.60 7.87
N MET A 126 6.91 -20.54 7.69
CA MET A 126 6.05 -20.38 6.52
C MET A 126 6.86 -20.28 5.22
N VAL A 127 7.98 -19.53 5.23
CA VAL A 127 8.76 -19.32 4.01
C VAL A 127 9.66 -20.49 3.63
N GLU A 128 9.98 -21.39 4.57
CA GLU A 128 10.77 -22.61 4.33
C GLU A 128 10.13 -23.53 3.27
N SER A 129 8.79 -23.62 3.24
CA SER A 129 8.06 -24.56 2.38
C SER A 129 7.31 -23.86 1.24
N SER A 130 7.48 -24.35 0.01
CA SER A 130 6.73 -23.84 -1.15
C SER A 130 5.22 -24.02 -0.99
N SER A 131 4.76 -25.11 -0.38
CA SER A 131 3.32 -25.36 -0.16
C SER A 131 2.74 -24.41 0.88
N ASP A 132 3.52 -24.06 1.92
CA ASP A 132 3.07 -23.14 2.97
C ASP A 132 3.10 -21.69 2.51
N ARG A 133 4.11 -21.29 1.72
CA ARG A 133 4.08 -19.99 0.99
C ARG A 133 2.84 -19.87 0.11
N GLN A 134 2.50 -20.92 -0.66
CA GLN A 134 1.30 -20.92 -1.49
C GLN A 134 0.02 -20.80 -0.67
N ARG A 135 -0.05 -21.48 0.47
CA ARG A 135 -1.21 -21.42 1.37
C ARG A 135 -1.36 -20.02 1.97
N PHE A 136 -0.26 -19.42 2.43
CA PHE A 136 -0.22 -18.05 2.90
C PHE A 136 -0.74 -17.08 1.82
N VAL A 137 -0.17 -17.12 0.61
CA VAL A 137 -0.58 -16.25 -0.50
C VAL A 137 -2.07 -16.41 -0.85
N ARG A 138 -2.57 -17.65 -0.94
CA ARG A 138 -3.99 -17.91 -1.22
C ARG A 138 -4.89 -17.34 -0.13
N SER A 139 -4.52 -17.54 1.13
CA SER A 139 -5.27 -17.00 2.27
C SER A 139 -5.25 -15.48 2.31
N ALA A 140 -4.12 -14.84 2.01
CA ALA A 140 -3.98 -13.39 1.98
C ALA A 140 -4.86 -12.80 0.88
N VAL A 141 -4.83 -13.34 -0.34
CA VAL A 141 -5.70 -12.89 -1.43
C VAL A 141 -7.18 -13.02 -1.07
N SER A 142 -7.58 -14.16 -0.47
CA SER A 142 -8.96 -14.37 -0.01
C SER A 142 -9.37 -13.35 1.05
N PHE A 143 -8.51 -13.13 2.05
CA PHE A 143 -8.72 -12.20 3.14
C PHE A 143 -8.86 -10.75 2.66
N LEU A 144 -7.95 -10.28 1.79
CA LEU A 144 -8.00 -8.93 1.23
C LEU A 144 -9.32 -8.67 0.49
N ARG A 145 -9.74 -9.62 -0.36
CA ARG A 145 -11.01 -9.54 -1.09
C ARG A 145 -12.21 -9.54 -0.16
N LYS A 146 -12.19 -10.41 0.86
CA LYS A 146 -13.28 -10.53 1.85
C LYS A 146 -13.48 -9.24 2.65
N HIS A 147 -12.41 -8.54 2.98
CA HIS A 147 -12.45 -7.36 3.85
C HIS A 147 -12.31 -6.01 3.12
N GLY A 148 -12.14 -6.03 1.80
CA GLY A 148 -12.13 -4.82 0.96
C GLY A 148 -10.80 -4.05 0.94
N PHE A 149 -9.69 -4.70 1.28
CA PHE A 149 -8.35 -4.11 1.23
C PHE A 149 -7.79 -4.14 -0.20
N ASP A 150 -7.03 -3.10 -0.58
CA ASP A 150 -6.41 -2.95 -1.90
C ASP A 150 -5.03 -3.62 -2.00
N GLY A 151 -4.46 -4.04 -0.87
CA GLY A 151 -3.13 -4.62 -0.83
C GLY A 151 -2.71 -5.11 0.55
N LEU A 152 -1.61 -5.85 0.56
CA LEU A 152 -0.93 -6.36 1.74
C LEU A 152 0.39 -5.60 1.90
N ASP A 153 0.70 -5.22 3.13
CA ASP A 153 2.02 -4.78 3.55
C ASP A 153 2.67 -5.91 4.38
N LEU A 154 3.95 -6.21 4.13
CA LEU A 154 4.67 -7.32 4.76
C LEU A 154 5.71 -6.76 5.73
N ASP A 155 5.40 -6.87 7.02
CA ASP A 155 6.22 -6.33 8.11
C ASP A 155 6.82 -7.47 8.94
N TRP A 156 7.57 -8.37 8.29
CA TRP A 156 8.30 -9.44 8.98
C TRP A 156 9.54 -8.84 9.67
N GLU A 157 9.54 -8.84 11.01
CA GLU A 157 10.63 -8.31 11.83
C GLU A 157 11.39 -9.40 12.63
N TYR A 158 12.47 -9.98 12.11
CA TYR A 158 13.05 -9.80 10.77
C TYR A 158 13.52 -11.15 10.21
N PRO A 159 13.61 -11.32 8.88
CA PRO A 159 14.27 -12.48 8.28
C PRO A 159 15.69 -12.67 8.84
N GLY A 160 16.02 -13.89 9.29
CA GLY A 160 17.35 -14.22 9.84
C GLY A 160 17.65 -13.66 11.24
N PHE A 161 16.70 -12.99 11.90
CA PHE A 161 16.88 -12.39 13.21
C PHE A 161 15.79 -12.81 14.21
N ARG A 162 16.06 -12.62 15.51
CA ARG A 162 15.25 -13.08 16.66
C ARG A 162 15.08 -14.60 16.63
N ASP A 163 13.83 -15.06 16.60
CA ASP A 163 13.46 -16.47 16.57
C ASP A 163 13.17 -16.97 15.15
N GLY A 164 13.65 -16.26 14.11
CA GLY A 164 13.61 -16.68 12.71
C GLY A 164 14.98 -16.85 12.08
N GLY A 165 15.01 -17.59 10.97
CA GLY A 165 16.23 -18.05 10.29
C GLY A 165 16.68 -19.47 10.71
N GLN A 166 17.56 -20.05 9.92
CA GLN A 166 18.29 -21.30 10.17
C GLN A 166 19.77 -21.01 10.46
N ASP A 167 20.48 -21.97 11.05
CA ASP A 167 21.91 -21.82 11.40
C ASP A 167 22.81 -21.52 10.17
N ASP A 168 22.36 -21.85 8.97
CA ASP A 168 23.04 -21.57 7.70
C ASP A 168 22.57 -20.30 6.98
N ASP A 169 21.43 -19.71 7.35
CA ASP A 169 20.92 -18.47 6.74
C ASP A 169 21.88 -17.29 6.95
N ASN A 170 22.63 -17.30 8.06
CA ASN A 170 23.61 -16.26 8.39
C ASN A 170 25.02 -16.53 7.82
N LYS A 171 25.21 -17.59 7.01
CA LYS A 171 26.52 -17.88 6.40
C LYS A 171 26.81 -17.07 5.14
N VAL A 172 25.81 -16.35 4.62
CA VAL A 172 25.93 -15.55 3.38
C VAL A 172 26.08 -14.04 3.66
N THR A 173 25.96 -13.60 4.91
CA THR A 173 26.13 -12.18 5.26
C THR A 173 27.55 -11.92 5.78
N PRO A 174 28.38 -11.12 5.06
CA PRO A 174 29.55 -10.52 5.67
C PRO A 174 29.07 -9.67 6.84
N ASN A 175 29.60 -9.98 8.02
CA ASN A 175 29.49 -9.25 9.28
C ASN A 175 29.08 -7.76 9.13
N TRP A 176 27.78 -7.46 9.28
CA TRP A 176 27.31 -6.10 9.54
C TRP A 176 26.75 -6.04 10.96
N SER A 177 27.64 -5.62 11.87
CA SER A 177 27.41 -5.26 13.29
C SER A 177 27.20 -6.41 14.32
N ARG A 178 28.30 -6.79 14.97
CA ARG A 178 28.37 -6.72 16.44
C ARG A 178 28.36 -5.25 16.87
#